data_AF-A0A7C7D6C3-F1
#
_entry.id   AF-A0A7C7D6C3-F1
#
_cell.length_a   1.000
_cell.length_b   1.000
_cell.length_c   1.000
_cell.angle_alpha   90.00
_cell.angle_beta   90.00
_cell.angle_gamma   90.00
#
_symmetry.space_group_name_H-M   'P 1'
#
loop_
_entity.id
_entity.type
_entity.pdbx_description
1 polymer ?
#
loop_
_entity_poly.entity_id
_entity_poly.type
_entity_poly.pdbx_seq_one_letter_code
_entity_poly.pdbx_strand_id
1 'polypeptide(L)'
;MKKLLENCKTLQDCETILSGLLNKVKYIGQVDLSLNDLAVLDNLILSYIDIVGLESAAYFMQKHIPVSTAFYLVYKGVWGYEGGNYWASLSDALSLNDPTSQAEWGSWFLDFLEKNNLIQFDTEGTYRYVSPILLHGGIPQNSVEEFIEKVVIPLVNRGFKEEEEVKDFLFGFRKREQEKRVLQLRIDELYTKMQHAENNAHYWYKFIEYRKLAKELSEIIGDFAHICPWPKNLSEIYTANRRKIILLEEEIRILEEEYNVNLEILSNYTQVESQ
;
A
#
# COMPACT_ATOMS: atom_id res chain seq x y z
N MET A 1 25.45 14.12 -13.32
CA MET A 1 25.52 13.02 -12.33
C MET A 1 26.61 12.06 -12.76
N LYS A 2 27.46 11.62 -11.83
CA LYS A 2 28.54 10.66 -12.12
C LYS A 2 27.92 9.27 -12.12
N LYS A 3 28.16 8.50 -13.18
CA LYS A 3 27.64 7.14 -13.36
C LYS A 3 28.56 6.18 -12.59
N LEU A 4 28.08 5.57 -11.52
CA LEU A 4 28.90 4.77 -10.61
C LEU A 4 28.78 3.27 -10.90
N LEU A 5 27.58 2.78 -11.18
CA LEU A 5 27.26 1.35 -11.28
C LEU A 5 26.89 0.90 -12.70
N GLU A 6 26.79 1.80 -13.68
CA GLU A 6 26.36 1.45 -15.04
C GLU A 6 27.20 0.36 -15.74
N ASN A 7 28.46 0.16 -15.33
CA ASN A 7 29.33 -0.87 -15.89
C ASN A 7 29.34 -2.17 -15.07
N CYS A 8 28.64 -2.22 -13.94
CA CYS A 8 28.52 -3.43 -13.13
C CYS A 8 27.69 -4.48 -13.86
N LYS A 9 28.22 -5.70 -13.94
CA LYS A 9 27.52 -6.84 -14.55
C LYS A 9 27.02 -7.82 -13.50
N THR A 10 27.60 -7.78 -12.30
CA THR A 10 27.27 -8.65 -11.18
C THR A 10 27.05 -7.87 -9.91
N LEU A 11 26.34 -8.46 -8.96
CA LEU A 11 26.14 -7.90 -7.63
C LEU A 11 27.47 -7.71 -6.88
N GLN A 12 28.46 -8.56 -7.12
CA GLN A 12 29.81 -8.44 -6.55
C GLN A 12 30.59 -7.24 -7.12
N ASP A 13 30.36 -6.87 -8.38
CA ASP A 13 30.95 -5.66 -8.94
C ASP A 13 30.43 -4.42 -8.19
N CYS A 14 29.12 -4.35 -7.98
CA CYS A 14 28.48 -3.30 -7.17
C CYS A 14 29.06 -3.26 -5.76
N GLU A 15 29.17 -4.43 -5.10
CA GLU A 15 29.70 -4.54 -3.74
C GLU A 15 31.10 -3.99 -3.62
N THR A 16 31.97 -4.31 -4.58
CA THR A 16 33.36 -3.87 -4.57
C THR A 16 33.46 -2.35 -4.71
N ILE A 17 32.69 -1.76 -5.63
CA ILE A 17 32.67 -0.32 -5.85
C ILE A 17 32.12 0.41 -4.62
N LEU A 18 30.95 -0.02 -4.12
CA LEU A 18 30.27 0.63 -3.01
C LEU A 18 31.05 0.49 -1.71
N SER A 19 31.70 -0.65 -1.46
CA SER A 19 32.60 -0.83 -0.30
C SER A 19 33.74 0.18 -0.31
N GLY A 20 34.34 0.44 -1.47
CA GLY A 20 35.40 1.44 -1.62
C GLY A 20 34.93 2.89 -1.35
N LEU A 21 33.64 3.15 -1.51
CA LEU A 21 33.01 4.45 -1.25
C LEU A 21 32.55 4.58 0.20
N LEU A 22 32.00 3.51 0.79
CA LEU A 22 31.50 3.49 2.17
C LEU A 22 32.57 3.92 3.17
N ASN A 23 33.81 3.46 3.00
CA ASN A 23 34.94 3.78 3.88
C ASN A 23 35.29 5.29 3.94
N LYS A 24 34.71 6.11 3.07
CA LYS A 24 34.99 7.56 2.95
C LYS A 24 33.84 8.43 3.46
N VAL A 25 32.74 7.82 3.91
CA VAL A 25 31.52 8.52 4.30
C VAL A 25 31.08 8.11 5.70
N LYS A 26 30.26 8.96 6.33
CA LYS A 26 29.61 8.66 7.61
C LYS A 26 28.13 8.33 7.45
N TYR A 27 27.53 8.82 6.37
CA TYR A 27 26.16 8.52 5.96
C TYR A 27 26.17 7.95 4.55
N ILE A 28 25.37 6.91 4.32
CA ILE A 28 25.31 6.23 3.02
C ILE A 28 24.91 7.20 1.89
N GLY A 29 23.95 8.08 2.14
CA GLY A 29 23.46 9.09 1.19
C GLY A 29 24.46 10.20 0.84
N GLN A 30 25.64 10.26 1.47
CA GLN A 30 26.72 11.16 1.03
C GLN A 30 27.34 10.71 -0.30
N VAL A 31 27.18 9.44 -0.66
CA VAL A 31 27.63 8.92 -1.95
C VAL A 31 26.50 9.11 -2.95
N ASP A 32 26.63 10.06 -3.89
CA ASP A 32 25.63 10.37 -4.91
C ASP A 32 25.36 9.19 -5.86
N LEU A 33 24.32 8.38 -5.56
CA LEU A 33 23.78 7.37 -6.48
C LEU A 33 22.60 7.95 -7.25
N SER A 34 22.70 7.89 -8.57
CA SER A 34 21.60 8.28 -9.45
C SER A 34 20.48 7.24 -9.48
N LEU A 35 19.30 7.63 -9.96
CA LEU A 35 18.21 6.70 -10.28
C LEU A 35 18.65 5.57 -11.21
N ASN A 36 19.55 5.85 -12.17
CA ASN A 36 20.08 4.83 -13.07
C ASN A 36 20.97 3.81 -12.33
N ASP A 37 21.81 4.26 -11.40
CA ASP A 37 22.64 3.37 -10.60
C ASP A 37 21.76 2.47 -9.72
N LEU A 38 20.70 3.03 -9.12
CA LEU A 38 19.72 2.26 -8.37
C LEU A 38 19.00 1.25 -9.27
N ALA A 39 18.59 1.63 -10.49
CA ALA A 39 17.93 0.73 -11.42
C ALA A 39 18.83 -0.45 -11.85
N VAL A 40 20.14 -0.23 -12.02
CA VAL A 40 21.10 -1.33 -12.28
C VAL A 40 21.11 -2.30 -11.10
N LEU A 41 21.19 -1.80 -9.87
CA LEU A 41 21.19 -2.63 -8.67
C LEU A 41 19.87 -3.39 -8.50
N ASP A 42 18.74 -2.73 -8.74
CA ASP A 42 17.38 -3.31 -8.68
C ASP A 42 17.25 -4.47 -9.67
N ASN A 43 17.64 -4.26 -10.93
CA ASN A 43 17.57 -5.29 -11.97
C ASN A 43 18.46 -6.51 -11.65
N LEU A 44 19.66 -6.28 -11.12
CA LEU A 44 20.56 -7.37 -10.75
C LEU A 44 20.02 -8.18 -9.56
N ILE A 45 19.41 -7.51 -8.58
CA ILE A 45 18.78 -8.15 -7.41
C ILE A 45 17.58 -8.99 -7.87
N LEU A 46 16.66 -8.40 -8.65
CA LEU A 46 15.48 -9.10 -9.17
C LEU A 46 15.87 -10.32 -10.02
N SER A 47 16.83 -10.14 -10.94
CA SER A 47 17.35 -11.25 -11.76
C SER A 47 17.94 -12.37 -10.91
N TYR A 48 18.59 -12.04 -9.79
CA TYR A 48 19.14 -13.04 -8.89
C TYR A 48 18.03 -13.77 -8.11
N ILE A 49 17.02 -13.05 -7.63
CA ILE A 49 15.85 -13.62 -6.96
C ILE A 49 15.12 -14.61 -7.88
N ASP A 50 14.94 -14.26 -9.15
CA ASP A 50 14.29 -15.13 -10.15
C ASP A 50 15.03 -16.47 -10.33
N ILE A 51 16.35 -16.48 -10.14
CA ILE A 51 17.20 -17.68 -10.31
C ILE A 51 17.22 -18.55 -9.04
N VAL A 52 17.39 -17.94 -7.87
CA VAL A 52 17.68 -18.68 -6.62
C VAL A 52 16.52 -18.73 -5.61
N GLY A 53 15.46 -17.98 -5.87
CA GLY A 53 14.36 -17.75 -4.95
C GLY A 53 14.67 -16.70 -3.89
N LEU A 54 13.60 -16.15 -3.29
CA LEU A 54 13.67 -15.00 -2.39
C LEU A 54 14.50 -15.26 -1.12
N GLU A 55 14.26 -16.36 -0.41
CA GLU A 55 14.95 -16.66 0.85
C GLU A 55 16.47 -16.78 0.65
N SER A 56 16.89 -17.51 -0.39
CA SER A 56 18.30 -17.65 -0.78
C SER A 56 18.91 -16.29 -1.15
N ALA A 57 18.15 -15.46 -1.89
CA ALA A 57 18.59 -14.13 -2.27
C ALA A 57 18.75 -13.21 -1.06
N ALA A 58 17.80 -13.20 -0.13
CA ALA A 58 17.87 -12.42 1.10
C ALA A 58 19.09 -12.79 1.95
N TYR A 59 19.33 -14.10 2.13
CA TYR A 59 20.53 -14.59 2.81
C TYR A 59 21.81 -14.12 2.10
N PHE A 60 21.87 -14.27 0.78
CA PHE A 60 23.00 -13.82 -0.02
C PHE A 60 23.23 -12.32 0.11
N MET A 61 22.17 -11.51 0.06
CA MET A 61 22.23 -10.06 0.18
C MET A 61 22.87 -9.64 1.51
N GLN A 62 22.38 -10.21 2.61
CA GLN A 62 22.85 -9.88 3.96
C GLN A 62 24.28 -10.36 4.26
N LYS A 63 24.75 -11.43 3.59
CA LYS A 63 26.03 -12.09 3.93
C LYS A 63 27.14 -11.84 2.91
N HIS A 64 26.82 -11.75 1.63
CA HIS A 64 27.80 -11.70 0.54
C HIS A 64 27.88 -10.35 -0.18
N ILE A 65 26.82 -9.54 -0.12
CA ILE A 65 26.83 -8.16 -0.65
C ILE A 65 26.25 -7.14 0.35
N PRO A 66 26.72 -7.14 1.62
CA PRO A 66 26.11 -6.34 2.68
C PRO A 66 26.16 -4.84 2.40
N VAL A 67 27.20 -4.31 1.76
CA VAL A 67 27.30 -2.87 1.47
C VAL A 67 26.29 -2.46 0.40
N SER A 68 26.22 -3.20 -0.70
CA SER A 68 25.24 -2.97 -1.77
C SER A 68 23.83 -3.04 -1.25
N THR A 69 23.58 -4.00 -0.35
CA THR A 69 22.28 -4.17 0.30
C THR A 69 21.92 -2.96 1.17
N ALA A 70 22.85 -2.44 1.97
CA ALA A 70 22.61 -1.25 2.77
C ALA A 70 22.35 0.00 1.90
N PHE A 71 23.11 0.16 0.81
CA PHE A 71 22.89 1.21 -0.18
C PHE A 71 21.52 1.10 -0.83
N TYR A 72 21.13 -0.10 -1.24
CA TYR A 72 19.83 -0.37 -1.85
C TYR A 72 18.68 0.04 -0.93
N LEU A 73 18.70 -0.38 0.34
CA LEU A 73 17.68 -0.01 1.33
C LEU A 73 17.57 1.51 1.51
N VAL A 74 18.72 2.20 1.64
CA VAL A 74 18.76 3.65 1.79
C VAL A 74 18.23 4.36 0.54
N TYR A 75 18.67 3.95 -0.64
CA TYR A 75 18.32 4.63 -1.89
C TYR A 75 16.90 4.35 -2.38
N LYS A 76 16.32 3.20 -2.05
CA LYS A 76 14.86 2.99 -2.19
C LYS A 76 14.09 3.94 -1.29
N GLY A 77 14.63 4.30 -0.12
CA GLY A 77 14.08 5.37 0.72
C GLY A 77 14.26 6.78 0.12
N VAL A 78 15.40 7.07 -0.51
CA VAL A 78 15.64 8.38 -1.13
C VAL A 78 14.67 8.62 -2.30
N TRP A 79 14.50 7.62 -3.18
CA TRP A 79 13.76 7.79 -4.42
C TRP A 79 12.30 7.30 -4.37
N GLY A 80 12.00 6.32 -3.52
CA GLY A 80 10.70 5.64 -3.48
C GLY A 80 9.89 5.89 -2.21
N TYR A 81 10.38 6.69 -1.25
CA TYR A 81 9.62 6.97 -0.04
C TYR A 81 8.43 7.90 -0.33
N GLU A 82 7.25 7.44 0.08
CA GLU A 82 6.01 8.20 -0.01
C GLU A 82 5.21 8.08 1.30
N GLY A 83 4.90 9.23 1.93
CA GLY A 83 3.84 9.34 2.93
C GLY A 83 3.94 8.46 4.18
N GLY A 84 5.11 7.91 4.53
CA GLY A 84 5.26 6.99 5.67
C GLY A 84 5.27 5.51 5.32
N ASN A 85 5.10 5.15 4.04
CA ASN A 85 5.09 3.78 3.58
C ASN A 85 6.42 3.36 2.94
N TYR A 86 7.46 3.25 3.77
CA TYR A 86 8.79 2.85 3.30
C TYR A 86 8.81 1.42 2.75
N TRP A 87 8.25 0.45 3.48
CA TRP A 87 8.38 -0.96 3.12
C TRP A 87 7.67 -1.34 1.83
N ALA A 88 6.60 -0.64 1.44
CA ALA A 88 5.98 -0.86 0.14
C ALA A 88 6.90 -0.51 -1.04
N SER A 89 7.87 0.39 -0.87
CA SER A 89 8.88 0.65 -1.91
C SER A 89 9.83 -0.53 -2.16
N LEU A 90 9.81 -1.54 -1.27
CA LEU A 90 10.66 -2.71 -1.28
C LEU A 90 9.90 -4.03 -1.46
N SER A 91 8.56 -4.02 -1.47
CA SER A 91 7.74 -5.25 -1.42
C SER A 91 8.02 -6.20 -2.57
N ASP A 92 8.27 -5.66 -3.75
CA ASP A 92 8.42 -6.46 -4.97
C ASP A 92 9.76 -7.19 -5.03
N ALA A 93 10.79 -6.65 -4.37
CA ALA A 93 12.14 -7.22 -4.37
C ALA A 93 12.44 -8.07 -3.12
N LEU A 94 11.77 -7.85 -2.00
CA LEU A 94 12.14 -8.47 -0.72
C LEU A 94 10.97 -9.16 0.01
N SER A 95 9.76 -9.17 -0.58
CA SER A 95 8.49 -9.64 0.03
C SER A 95 8.30 -9.23 1.50
N LEU A 96 8.54 -7.95 1.80
CA LEU A 96 8.45 -7.37 3.14
C LEU A 96 7.01 -7.09 3.57
N ASN A 97 6.10 -8.01 3.27
CA ASN A 97 4.67 -7.86 3.50
C ASN A 97 4.29 -8.13 4.96
N ASP A 98 5.16 -8.82 5.72
CA ASP A 98 4.93 -9.12 7.13
C ASP A 98 5.88 -8.35 8.07
N PRO A 99 5.43 -8.05 9.30
CA PRO A 99 6.24 -7.33 10.29
C PRO A 99 7.52 -8.07 10.73
N THR A 100 7.59 -9.40 10.62
CA THR A 100 8.75 -10.18 11.06
C THR A 100 9.91 -9.94 10.12
N SER A 101 9.70 -10.09 8.81
CA SER A 101 10.75 -9.80 7.83
C SER A 101 11.17 -8.32 7.86
N GLN A 102 10.25 -7.39 8.06
CA GLN A 102 10.61 -5.97 8.26
C GLN A 102 11.52 -5.76 9.48
N ALA A 103 11.25 -6.46 10.60
CA ALA A 103 12.08 -6.39 11.79
C ALA A 103 13.46 -7.04 11.59
N GLU A 104 13.54 -8.15 10.86
CA GLU A 104 14.80 -8.82 10.53
C GLU A 104 15.71 -7.92 9.68
N TRP A 105 15.18 -7.36 8.59
CA TRP A 105 15.91 -6.42 7.73
C TRP A 105 16.31 -5.15 8.48
N GLY A 106 15.40 -4.63 9.30
CA GLY A 106 15.67 -3.50 10.18
C GLY A 106 16.80 -3.76 11.15
N SER A 107 16.75 -4.88 11.87
CA SER A 107 17.80 -5.28 12.82
C SER A 107 19.13 -5.51 12.12
N TRP A 108 19.12 -6.20 10.99
CA TRP A 108 20.33 -6.41 10.18
C TRP A 108 20.97 -5.08 9.76
N PHE A 109 20.16 -4.08 9.37
CA PHE A 109 20.68 -2.77 8.98
C PHE A 109 21.34 -2.05 10.17
N LEU A 110 20.74 -2.11 11.36
CA LEU A 110 21.35 -1.54 12.57
C LEU A 110 22.70 -2.19 12.88
N ASP A 111 22.77 -3.53 12.83
CA ASP A 111 24.03 -4.27 13.01
C ASP A 111 25.05 -3.92 11.93
N PHE A 112 24.61 -3.69 10.70
CA PHE A 112 25.46 -3.26 9.59
C PHE A 112 26.06 -1.88 9.88
N LEU A 113 25.27 -0.93 10.36
CA LEU A 113 25.77 0.40 10.75
C LEU A 113 26.84 0.31 11.83
N GLU A 114 26.60 -0.51 12.85
CA GLU A 114 27.57 -0.77 13.93
C GLU A 114 28.89 -1.34 13.41
N LYS A 115 28.81 -2.43 12.65
CA LYS A 115 30.01 -3.12 12.12
C LYS A 115 30.87 -2.24 11.22
N ASN A 116 30.25 -1.30 10.52
CA ASN A 116 30.95 -0.39 9.60
C ASN A 116 31.28 0.97 10.23
N ASN A 117 31.09 1.14 11.54
CA ASN A 117 31.33 2.41 12.27
C ASN A 117 30.63 3.63 11.63
N LEU A 118 29.42 3.41 11.09
CA LEU A 118 28.58 4.47 10.55
C LEU A 118 27.81 5.16 11.68
N ILE A 119 27.33 6.38 11.43
CA ILE A 119 26.60 7.13 12.46
C ILE A 119 25.29 6.41 12.80
N GLN A 120 25.04 6.23 14.10
CA GLN A 120 23.80 5.69 14.61
C GLN A 120 22.97 6.80 15.26
N PHE A 121 21.66 6.63 15.22
CA PHE A 121 20.72 7.55 15.82
C PHE A 121 19.82 6.79 16.78
N ASP A 122 19.86 7.19 18.05
CA ASP A 122 18.80 6.81 18.97
C ASP A 122 17.64 7.79 18.77
N THR A 123 16.50 7.26 18.37
CA THR A 123 15.33 8.06 17.99
C THR A 123 14.13 7.58 18.78
N GLU A 124 14.05 8.03 20.03
CA GLU A 124 12.88 7.84 20.88
C GLU A 124 11.61 8.30 20.16
N GLY A 125 10.59 7.44 20.14
CA GLY A 125 9.28 7.75 19.55
C GLY A 125 9.18 7.68 18.02
N THR A 126 10.17 7.10 17.32
CA THR A 126 10.12 6.92 15.86
C THR A 126 10.02 5.44 15.45
N TYR A 127 9.83 5.18 14.15
CA TYR A 127 9.92 3.83 13.60
C TYR A 127 11.35 3.31 13.75
N ARG A 128 11.60 2.47 14.77
CA ARG A 128 12.92 1.95 15.17
C ARG A 128 13.83 1.54 14.02
N TYR A 129 13.27 0.90 12.99
CA TYR A 129 14.03 0.36 11.87
C TYR A 129 14.06 1.28 10.64
N VAL A 130 12.93 1.91 10.32
CA VAL A 130 12.81 2.76 9.12
C VAL A 130 13.56 4.08 9.30
N SER A 131 13.48 4.68 10.49
CA SER A 131 14.05 6.02 10.72
C SER A 131 15.57 6.04 10.53
N PRO A 132 16.34 5.06 11.06
CA PRO A 132 17.78 4.98 10.78
C PRO A 132 18.09 4.84 9.29
N ILE A 133 17.33 4.02 8.54
CA ILE A 133 17.54 3.86 7.09
C ILE A 133 17.34 5.20 6.37
N LEU A 134 16.23 5.89 6.63
CA LEU A 134 15.93 7.17 5.99
C LEU A 134 16.92 8.27 6.39
N LEU A 135 17.33 8.34 7.66
CA LEU A 135 18.33 9.30 8.13
C LEU A 135 19.68 9.14 7.43
N HIS A 136 20.04 7.91 7.07
CA HIS A 136 21.24 7.65 6.27
C HIS A 136 21.11 8.11 4.82
N GLY A 137 19.90 8.22 4.28
CA GLY A 137 19.63 8.74 2.93
C GLY A 137 19.47 10.26 2.86
N GLY A 138 19.18 10.90 3.99
CA GLY A 138 18.89 12.33 4.05
C GLY A 138 17.43 12.62 3.75
N ILE A 139 17.17 13.62 2.91
CA ILE A 139 15.80 14.07 2.60
C ILE A 139 15.34 13.31 1.36
N PRO A 140 14.24 12.54 1.44
CA PRO A 140 13.68 11.87 0.27
C PRO A 140 13.34 12.86 -0.84
N GLN A 141 13.51 12.45 -2.10
CA GLN A 141 13.35 13.33 -3.25
C GLN A 141 11.96 13.98 -3.32
N ASN A 142 10.92 13.20 -3.03
CA ASN A 142 9.53 13.66 -3.02
C ASN A 142 9.23 14.65 -1.88
N SER A 143 10.12 14.76 -0.89
CA SER A 143 9.97 15.65 0.27
C SER A 143 10.85 16.90 0.18
N VAL A 144 11.69 17.03 -0.85
CA VAL A 144 12.65 18.14 -0.97
C VAL A 144 11.95 19.49 -1.10
N GLU A 145 10.93 19.59 -1.96
CA GLU A 145 10.17 20.82 -2.16
C GLU A 145 9.50 21.26 -0.86
N GLU A 146 8.75 20.36 -0.24
CA GLU A 146 8.08 20.63 1.03
C GLU A 146 9.09 21.00 2.14
N PHE A 147 10.23 20.34 2.20
CA PHE A 147 11.28 20.66 3.17
C PHE A 147 11.82 22.08 2.96
N ILE A 148 12.09 22.48 1.72
CA ILE A 148 12.54 23.83 1.40
C ILE A 148 11.48 24.86 1.80
N GLU A 149 10.24 24.63 1.41
CA GLU A 149 9.13 25.56 1.65
C GLU A 149 8.76 25.70 3.12
N LYS A 150 8.71 24.59 3.86
CA LYS A 150 8.19 24.56 5.24
C LYS A 150 9.27 24.66 6.29
N VAL A 151 10.52 24.33 5.96
CA VAL A 151 11.63 24.35 6.92
C VAL A 151 12.67 25.40 6.54
N VAL A 152 13.27 25.31 5.34
CA VAL A 152 14.42 26.17 4.98
C VAL A 152 14.01 27.63 4.84
N ILE A 153 13.03 27.95 3.99
CA ILE A 153 12.57 29.33 3.75
C ILE A 153 12.13 29.99 5.07
N PRO A 154 11.33 29.33 5.94
CA PRO A 154 10.92 29.91 7.22
C PRO A 154 12.06 30.14 8.21
N LEU A 155 13.12 29.34 8.18
CA LEU A 155 14.34 29.56 8.98
C LEU A 155 15.11 30.78 8.46
N VAL A 156 15.34 30.83 7.14
CA VAL A 156 16.07 31.92 6.47
C VAL A 156 15.36 33.26 6.64
N ASN A 157 14.04 33.31 6.42
CA ASN A 157 13.26 34.55 6.54
C ASN A 157 13.20 35.09 7.97
N ARG A 158 13.35 34.23 8.98
CA ARG A 158 13.44 34.65 10.39
C ARG A 158 14.85 35.08 10.79
N GLY A 159 15.84 34.81 9.94
CA GLY A 159 17.23 35.17 10.20
C GLY A 159 17.84 34.42 11.38
N PHE A 160 17.35 33.22 11.70
CA PHE A 160 17.93 32.38 12.75
C PHE A 160 19.37 32.02 12.38
N LYS A 161 20.28 32.20 13.33
CA LYS A 161 21.71 31.96 13.14
C LYS A 161 22.26 31.01 14.19
N GLU A 162 21.63 30.97 15.35
CA GLU A 162 22.07 30.14 16.45
C GLU A 162 21.38 28.77 16.40
N GLU A 163 22.12 27.72 16.78
CA GLU A 163 21.63 26.34 16.78
C GLU A 163 20.36 26.17 17.64
N GLU A 164 20.30 26.87 18.77
CA GLU A 164 19.18 26.78 19.70
C GLU A 164 17.89 27.35 19.11
N GLU A 165 17.98 28.46 18.37
CA GLU A 165 16.83 29.06 17.67
C GLU A 165 16.25 28.10 16.63
N VAL A 166 17.13 27.41 15.89
CA VAL A 166 16.74 26.40 14.90
C VAL A 166 16.07 25.21 15.59
N LYS A 167 16.64 24.72 16.70
CA LYS A 167 16.05 23.62 17.48
C LYS A 167 14.67 23.97 18.00
N ASP A 168 14.50 25.14 18.60
CA ASP A 168 13.21 25.61 19.11
C ASP A 168 12.17 25.73 18.01
N PHE A 169 12.56 26.29 16.85
CA PHE A 169 11.70 26.35 15.68
C PHE A 169 11.26 24.95 15.23
N LEU A 170 12.20 24.02 15.07
CA LEU A 170 11.93 22.67 14.62
C LEU A 170 11.07 21.90 15.61
N PHE A 171 11.29 22.09 16.92
CA PHE A 171 10.47 21.51 17.98
C PHE A 171 9.02 22.00 17.89
N GLY A 172 8.84 23.33 17.83
CA GLY A 172 7.51 23.92 17.69
C GLY A 172 6.82 23.55 16.37
N PHE A 173 7.59 23.45 15.27
CA PHE A 173 7.09 23.00 13.97
C PHE A 173 6.57 21.56 14.04
N ARG A 174 7.36 20.63 14.60
CA ARG A 174 6.93 19.23 14.77
C ARG A 174 5.62 19.12 15.56
N LYS A 175 5.50 19.86 16.66
CA LYS A 175 4.28 19.86 17.47
C LYS A 175 3.05 20.33 16.68
N ARG A 176 3.18 21.44 15.94
CA ARG A 176 2.08 21.95 15.09
C ARG A 176 1.71 20.98 13.98
N GLU A 177 2.69 20.33 13.34
CA GLU A 177 2.41 19.33 12.30
C GLU A 177 1.75 18.06 12.85
N GLN A 178 2.06 17.67 14.10
CA GLN A 178 1.34 16.60 14.78
C GLN A 178 -0.12 17.01 15.07
N GLU A 179 -0.34 18.21 15.60
CA GLU A 179 -1.69 18.74 15.86
C GLU A 179 -2.53 18.82 14.58
N LYS A 180 -1.94 19.29 13.47
CA LYS A 180 -2.60 19.31 12.15
C LYS A 180 -3.02 17.92 11.69
N ARG A 181 -2.17 16.90 11.86
CA ARG A 181 -2.53 15.51 11.49
C ARG A 181 -3.70 14.99 12.30
N VAL A 182 -3.71 15.23 13.61
CA VAL A 182 -4.83 14.83 14.47
C VAL A 182 -6.13 15.52 14.04
N LEU A 183 -6.08 16.81 13.72
CA LEU A 183 -7.23 17.54 13.21
C LEU A 183 -7.69 17.02 11.85
N GLN A 184 -6.78 16.70 10.94
CA GLN A 184 -7.11 16.15 9.63
C GLN A 184 -7.83 14.80 9.76
N LEU A 185 -7.32 13.89 10.59
CA LEU A 185 -7.99 12.61 10.87
C LEU A 185 -9.41 12.82 11.40
N ARG A 186 -9.61 13.81 12.26
CA ARG A 186 -10.93 14.14 12.79
C ARG A 186 -11.85 14.71 11.71
N ILE A 187 -11.33 15.56 10.81
CA ILE A 187 -12.07 16.08 9.66
C ILE A 187 -12.53 14.93 8.77
N ASP A 188 -11.64 13.99 8.44
CA ASP A 188 -11.95 12.85 7.58
C ASP A 188 -13.01 11.93 8.21
N GLU A 189 -12.91 11.69 9.52
CA GLU A 189 -13.91 10.95 10.29
C GLU A 189 -15.28 11.65 10.25
N LEU A 190 -15.31 12.97 10.44
CA LEU A 190 -16.54 13.76 10.41
C LEU A 190 -17.17 13.78 9.02
N TYR A 191 -16.37 13.90 7.96
CA TYR A 191 -16.85 13.80 6.57
C TYR A 191 -17.50 12.44 6.31
N THR A 192 -16.88 11.35 6.77
CA THR A 192 -17.43 10.00 6.62
C THR A 192 -18.78 9.87 7.34
N LYS A 193 -18.88 10.40 8.57
CA LYS A 193 -20.14 10.42 9.34
C LYS A 193 -21.21 11.27 8.68
N MET A 194 -20.84 12.43 8.14
CA MET A 194 -21.75 13.31 7.40
C MET A 194 -22.31 12.60 6.17
N GLN A 195 -21.46 11.99 5.34
CA GLN A 195 -21.89 11.21 4.17
C GLN A 195 -22.84 10.07 4.56
N HIS A 196 -22.54 9.36 5.65
CA HIS A 196 -23.43 8.31 6.15
C HIS A 196 -24.80 8.87 6.59
N ALA A 197 -24.81 10.01 7.29
CA ALA A 197 -26.04 10.67 7.71
C ALA A 197 -26.86 11.19 6.51
N GLU A 198 -26.21 11.76 5.49
CA GLU A 198 -26.85 12.21 4.25
C GLU A 198 -27.48 11.04 3.49
N ASN A 199 -26.76 9.92 3.36
CA ASN A 199 -27.28 8.70 2.75
C ASN A 199 -28.51 8.18 3.51
N ASN A 200 -28.46 8.15 4.84
CA ASN A 200 -29.60 7.75 5.67
C ASN A 200 -30.79 8.70 5.51
N ALA A 201 -30.56 10.01 5.48
CA ALA A 201 -31.60 11.00 5.25
C ALA A 201 -32.27 10.82 3.88
N HIS A 202 -31.50 10.48 2.84
CA HIS A 202 -32.02 10.15 1.52
C HIS A 202 -32.98 8.95 1.56
N TYR A 203 -32.64 7.88 2.29
CA TYR A 203 -33.54 6.74 2.49
C TYR A 203 -34.81 7.12 3.25
N TRP A 204 -34.71 7.95 4.29
CA TRP A 204 -35.88 8.43 5.04
C TRP A 204 -36.79 9.32 4.19
N TYR A 205 -36.22 10.18 3.34
CA TYR A 205 -36.99 10.99 2.41
C TYR A 205 -37.77 10.12 1.41
N LYS A 206 -37.13 9.12 0.80
CA LYS A 206 -37.80 8.13 -0.06
C LYS A 206 -38.88 7.36 0.68
N PHE A 207 -38.64 6.97 1.93
CA PHE A 207 -39.65 6.30 2.76
C PHE A 207 -40.89 7.18 2.97
N ILE A 208 -40.71 8.49 3.23
CA ILE A 208 -41.81 9.44 3.36
C ILE A 208 -42.58 9.58 2.03
N GLU A 209 -41.89 9.66 0.89
CA GLU A 209 -42.54 9.70 -0.43
C GLU A 209 -43.34 8.42 -0.70
N TYR A 210 -42.78 7.24 -0.44
CA TYR A 210 -43.50 5.99 -0.59
C TYR A 210 -44.69 5.88 0.36
N ARG A 211 -44.60 6.41 1.58
CA ARG A 211 -45.74 6.49 2.51
C ARG A 211 -46.85 7.40 1.99
N LYS A 212 -46.51 8.54 1.37
CA LYS A 212 -47.48 9.44 0.73
C LYS A 212 -48.14 8.77 -0.47
N LEU A 213 -47.33 8.19 -1.36
CA LEU A 213 -47.83 7.46 -2.53
C LEU A 213 -48.73 6.28 -2.11
N ALA A 214 -48.36 5.52 -1.08
CA ALA A 214 -49.20 4.44 -0.56
C ALA A 214 -50.53 4.96 -0.01
N LYS A 215 -50.54 6.15 0.61
CA LYS A 215 -51.77 6.80 1.09
C LYS A 215 -52.65 7.26 -0.08
N GLU A 216 -52.07 7.96 -1.06
CA GLU A 216 -52.77 8.38 -2.28
C GLU A 216 -53.34 7.18 -3.06
N LEU A 217 -52.54 6.12 -3.22
CA LEU A 217 -52.99 4.86 -3.81
C LEU A 217 -54.09 4.21 -2.97
N SER A 218 -54.02 4.23 -1.64
CA SER A 218 -55.08 3.69 -0.79
C SER A 218 -56.39 4.49 -0.88
N GLU A 219 -56.31 5.79 -1.14
CA GLU A 219 -57.45 6.67 -1.37
C GLU A 219 -58.05 6.43 -2.78
N ILE A 220 -57.21 6.20 -3.80
CA ILE A 220 -57.64 5.78 -5.16
C ILE A 220 -58.23 4.36 -5.16
N ILE A 221 -57.63 3.45 -4.40
CA ILE A 221 -58.09 2.07 -4.15
C ILE A 221 -59.28 2.07 -3.19
N GLY A 222 -59.75 3.23 -2.73
CA GLY A 222 -60.89 3.46 -1.82
C GLY A 222 -62.23 2.85 -2.25
N ASP A 223 -62.26 2.06 -3.33
CA ASP A 223 -63.42 1.28 -3.78
C ASP A 223 -63.10 -0.15 -4.28
N PHE A 224 -61.83 -0.61 -4.27
CA PHE A 224 -61.46 -1.93 -4.80
C PHE A 224 -61.45 -3.07 -3.76
N ALA A 225 -61.58 -2.75 -2.46
CA ALA A 225 -61.68 -3.77 -1.40
C ALA A 225 -62.88 -4.73 -1.59
N HIS A 226 -63.89 -4.31 -2.35
CA HIS A 226 -65.05 -5.14 -2.73
C HIS A 226 -64.84 -5.94 -4.03
N ILE A 227 -63.85 -5.58 -4.87
CA ILE A 227 -63.67 -6.13 -6.22
C ILE A 227 -62.53 -7.17 -6.25
N CYS A 228 -61.54 -7.07 -5.37
CA CYS A 228 -60.51 -8.09 -5.26
C CYS A 228 -60.04 -8.24 -3.79
N PRO A 229 -60.43 -9.33 -3.10
CA PRO A 229 -59.92 -9.57 -1.76
C PRO A 229 -58.44 -9.90 -1.90
N TRP A 230 -57.57 -8.96 -1.50
CA TRP A 230 -56.16 -9.23 -1.31
C TRP A 230 -56.03 -10.51 -0.46
N PRO A 231 -55.36 -11.57 -0.96
CA PRO A 231 -55.24 -12.79 -0.19
C PRO A 231 -54.51 -12.44 1.10
N LYS A 232 -55.15 -12.71 2.25
CA LYS A 232 -54.66 -12.41 3.60
C LYS A 232 -53.28 -13.00 3.91
N ASN A 233 -52.74 -13.81 3.01
CA ASN A 233 -51.50 -14.54 3.16
C ASN A 233 -50.49 -14.27 2.03
N LEU A 234 -50.33 -13.01 1.62
CA LEU A 234 -49.27 -12.63 0.66
C LEU A 234 -47.87 -13.05 1.10
N SER A 235 -47.59 -13.01 2.41
CA SER A 235 -46.33 -13.50 2.95
C SER A 235 -46.15 -14.99 2.64
N GLU A 236 -47.18 -15.81 2.81
CA GLU A 236 -47.13 -17.23 2.50
C GLU A 236 -47.05 -17.49 0.99
N ILE A 237 -47.80 -16.74 0.18
CA ILE A 237 -47.77 -16.85 -1.30
C ILE A 237 -46.39 -16.45 -1.83
N TYR A 238 -45.82 -15.35 -1.34
CA TYR A 238 -44.47 -14.90 -1.67
C TYR A 238 -43.44 -15.96 -1.27
N THR A 239 -43.52 -16.50 -0.06
CA THR A 239 -42.60 -17.53 0.43
C THR A 239 -42.73 -18.82 -0.38
N ALA A 240 -43.95 -19.24 -0.75
CA ALA A 240 -44.20 -20.41 -1.57
C ALA A 240 -43.68 -20.24 -3.01
N ASN A 241 -43.89 -19.09 -3.62
CA ASN A 241 -43.38 -18.79 -4.95
C ASN A 241 -41.86 -18.68 -4.96
N ARG A 242 -41.25 -18.10 -3.92
CA ARG A 242 -39.80 -18.03 -3.77
C ARG A 242 -39.17 -19.43 -3.63
N ARG A 243 -39.83 -20.35 -2.91
CA ARG A 243 -39.42 -21.77 -2.87
C ARG A 243 -39.53 -22.44 -4.24
N LYS A 244 -40.60 -22.20 -4.99
CA LYS A 244 -40.74 -22.72 -6.36
C LYS A 244 -39.65 -22.22 -7.30
N ILE A 245 -39.28 -20.93 -7.19
CA ILE A 245 -38.19 -20.34 -7.98
C ILE A 245 -36.87 -21.04 -7.66
N ILE A 246 -36.53 -21.20 -6.37
CA ILE A 246 -35.30 -21.90 -5.96
C ILE A 246 -35.26 -23.34 -6.48
N LEU A 247 -36.38 -24.05 -6.45
CA LEU A 247 -36.45 -25.42 -6.97
C LEU A 247 -36.28 -25.49 -8.49
N LEU A 248 -36.86 -24.54 -9.23
CA LEU A 248 -36.70 -24.45 -10.68
C LEU A 248 -35.27 -24.05 -11.07
N GLU A 249 -34.63 -23.17 -10.31
CA GLU A 249 -33.22 -22.79 -10.50
C GLU A 249 -32.29 -23.99 -10.30
N GLU A 250 -32.57 -24.83 -9.31
CA GLU A 250 -31.86 -26.08 -9.07
C GLU A 250 -32.03 -27.09 -10.21
N GLU A 251 -33.27 -27.24 -10.70
CA GLU A 251 -33.60 -28.15 -11.80
C GLU A 251 -32.94 -27.70 -13.11
N ILE A 252 -32.92 -26.39 -13.39
CA ILE A 252 -32.20 -25.81 -14.53
C ILE A 252 -30.71 -26.13 -14.42
N ARG A 253 -30.08 -25.97 -13.25
CA ARG A 253 -28.66 -26.26 -13.07
C ARG A 253 -28.32 -27.72 -13.37
N ILE A 254 -29.14 -28.65 -12.90
CA ILE A 254 -28.95 -30.09 -13.16
C ILE A 254 -29.04 -30.37 -14.67
N LEU A 255 -30.04 -29.81 -15.35
CA LEU A 255 -30.22 -29.98 -16.79
C LEU A 255 -29.06 -29.37 -17.59
N GLU A 256 -28.49 -28.25 -17.14
CA GLU A 256 -27.29 -27.64 -17.75
C GLU A 256 -26.05 -28.52 -17.57
N GLU A 257 -25.85 -29.12 -16.40
CA GLU A 257 -24.77 -30.09 -16.16
C GLU A 257 -24.92 -31.32 -17.06
N GLU A 258 -26.12 -31.90 -17.16
CA GLU A 258 -26.40 -33.03 -18.05
C GLU A 258 -26.19 -32.67 -19.53
N TYR A 259 -26.60 -31.48 -19.94
CA TYR A 259 -26.39 -30.99 -21.31
C TYR A 259 -24.89 -30.85 -21.62
N ASN A 260 -24.10 -30.31 -20.71
CA ASN A 260 -22.65 -30.14 -20.89
C ASN A 260 -21.92 -31.47 -20.96
N VAL A 261 -22.27 -32.44 -20.11
CA VAL A 261 -21.71 -33.81 -20.17
C VAL A 261 -22.05 -34.47 -21.51
N ASN A 262 -23.28 -34.33 -21.98
CA ASN A 262 -23.70 -34.89 -23.27
C ASN A 262 -22.99 -34.22 -24.46
N LEU A 263 -22.74 -32.91 -24.40
CA LEU A 263 -21.94 -32.19 -25.39
C LEU A 263 -20.49 -32.69 -25.43
N GLU A 264 -19.89 -32.94 -24.27
CA GLU A 264 -18.52 -33.46 -24.17
C GLU A 264 -18.42 -34.88 -24.76
N ILE A 265 -19.39 -35.74 -24.44
CA ILE A 265 -19.51 -37.08 -25.04
C ILE A 265 -19.64 -36.97 -26.57
N LEU A 266 -20.54 -36.13 -27.08
CA LEU A 266 -20.73 -35.93 -28.53
C LEU A 266 -19.46 -35.41 -29.22
N SER A 267 -18.73 -34.48 -28.59
CA SER A 267 -17.46 -33.98 -29.15
C SER A 267 -16.39 -35.07 -29.25
N ASN A 268 -16.33 -35.97 -28.26
CA ASN A 268 -15.39 -37.09 -28.25
C ASN A 268 -15.74 -38.13 -29.31
N TYR A 269 -17.03 -38.38 -29.58
CA TYR A 269 -17.46 -39.26 -30.68
C TYR A 269 -17.11 -38.68 -32.06
N THR A 270 -17.26 -37.36 -32.27
CA THR A 270 -16.89 -36.73 -33.56
C THR A 270 -15.39 -36.71 -33.86
N GLN A 271 -14.52 -36.81 -32.84
CA GLN A 271 -13.07 -36.92 -33.05
C GLN A 271 -12.63 -38.34 -33.44
N VAL A 272 -13.34 -39.38 -32.98
CA VAL A 272 -13.01 -40.79 -33.27
C VAL A 272 -13.40 -41.20 -34.70
N GLU A 273 -14.41 -40.57 -35.32
CA GLU A 273 -14.78 -40.83 -36.73
C GLU A 273 -13.90 -40.10 -37.77
N SER A 274 -12.93 -39.30 -37.32
CA SER A 274 -12.03 -38.50 -38.18
C SER A 274 -10.58 -39.00 -38.26
N GLN A 275 -10.32 -40.23 -37.78
CA GLN A 275 -9.06 -41.00 -37.95
C GLN A 275 -9.30 -42.25 -38.80
#